data_AF-A0A924S079-F1
#
_entry.id   AF-A0A924S079-F1
#
_cell.length_a   1.000
_cell.length_b   1.000
_cell.length_c   1.000
_cell.angle_alpha   90.00
_cell.angle_beta   90.00
_cell.angle_gamma   90.00
#
_symmetry.space_group_name_H-M   'P 1'
#
loop_
_entity.id
_entity.type
_entity.pdbx_description
1 polymer ?
#
loop_
_entity_poly.entity_id
_entity_poly.type
_entity_poly.pdbx_seq_one_letter_code
_entity_poly.pdbx_strand_id
1 'polypeptide(L)'
;MADLIFDRQAVQAFRFIRCSLDEASGVASLVYAFDHGPELTETIRFPNAPYVLDAPRREAVQHALRLLHLIAGVSYYKAAAPSRIDIEGHAIDADTAALMTELYENGLGEFAYRNGMVLRGKIRFPAAAVGATPAPALGLRKHALVAIGGGKDSLVSIEALRKAGVAQTVTWVGSSPLIKACAERTGLPMLNIGRSLAPE
;
A
#
# COMPACT_ATOMS: atom_id res chain seq x y z
N MET A 1 -7.93 20.12 -26.88
CA MET A 1 -7.77 18.95 -26.01
C MET A 1 -9.17 18.62 -25.54
N ALA A 2 -9.72 17.48 -25.98
CA ALA A 2 -11.07 17.11 -25.58
C ALA A 2 -11.04 16.78 -24.08
N ASP A 3 -11.88 17.44 -23.29
CA ASP A 3 -12.11 17.06 -21.90
C ASP A 3 -12.62 15.61 -21.90
N LEU A 4 -11.75 14.70 -21.46
CA LEU A 4 -12.14 13.31 -21.20
C LEU A 4 -13.11 13.34 -20.01
N ILE A 5 -14.41 13.30 -20.31
CA ILE A 5 -15.42 13.12 -19.27
C ILE A 5 -15.26 11.70 -18.72
N PHE A 6 -14.79 11.59 -17.49
CA PHE A 6 -14.70 10.31 -16.79
C PHE A 6 -16.09 9.80 -16.44
N ASP A 7 -16.61 8.87 -17.23
CA ASP A 7 -17.85 8.17 -16.91
C ASP A 7 -17.56 6.92 -16.08
N ARG A 8 -17.72 7.06 -14.76
CA ARG A 8 -17.54 5.97 -13.79
C ARG A 8 -18.38 4.73 -14.11
N GLN A 9 -19.54 4.87 -14.74
CA GLN A 9 -20.46 3.75 -15.00
C GLN A 9 -20.03 2.94 -16.23
N ALA A 10 -19.24 3.54 -17.13
CA ALA A 10 -18.69 2.88 -18.30
C ALA A 10 -17.45 2.05 -17.98
N VAL A 11 -16.79 2.29 -16.84
CA VAL A 11 -15.56 1.61 -16.45
C VAL A 11 -15.80 0.14 -16.16
N GLN A 12 -15.10 -0.75 -16.86
CA GLN A 12 -15.30 -2.19 -16.72
C GLN A 12 -14.26 -2.86 -15.80
N ALA A 13 -13.01 -2.43 -15.89
CA ALA A 13 -11.88 -3.05 -15.20
C ALA A 13 -10.97 -2.03 -14.51
N PHE A 14 -10.53 -2.37 -13.30
CA PHE A 14 -9.40 -1.72 -12.63
C PHE A 14 -8.16 -2.61 -12.78
N ARG A 15 -7.09 -2.05 -13.32
CA ARG A 15 -5.88 -2.80 -13.70
C ARG A 15 -4.69 -2.37 -12.86
N PHE A 16 -4.03 -3.34 -12.23
CA PHE A 16 -2.72 -3.16 -11.60
C PHE A 16 -1.64 -3.42 -12.67
N ILE A 17 -1.03 -2.36 -13.20
CA ILE A 17 -0.14 -2.44 -14.37
C ILE A 17 1.26 -2.91 -13.99
N ARG A 18 1.94 -2.14 -13.12
CA ARG A 18 3.31 -2.45 -12.68
C ARG A 18 3.65 -1.75 -11.37
N CYS A 19 4.63 -2.29 -10.67
CA CYS A 19 5.28 -1.64 -9.55
C CYS A 19 6.81 -1.78 -9.64
N SER A 20 7.55 -0.76 -9.22
CA SER A 20 9.01 -0.77 -9.17
C SER A 20 9.54 0.05 -8.00
N LEU A 21 10.75 -0.25 -7.54
CA LEU A 21 11.51 0.56 -6.59
C LEU A 21 12.78 1.04 -7.29
N ASP A 22 12.99 2.36 -7.34
CA ASP A 22 14.28 2.94 -7.67
C ASP A 22 15.16 2.96 -6.41
N GLU A 23 16.16 2.08 -6.37
CA GLU A 23 17.09 1.98 -5.23
C GLU A 23 17.96 3.21 -5.05
N ALA A 24 18.21 3.98 -6.12
CA ALA A 24 19.03 5.18 -6.02
C ALA A 24 18.30 6.32 -5.29
N SER A 25 17.02 6.53 -5.59
CA SER A 25 16.21 7.60 -5.00
C SER A 25 15.30 7.17 -3.84
N GLY A 26 15.09 5.86 -3.67
CA GLY A 26 14.18 5.28 -2.68
C GLY A 26 12.70 5.44 -3.03
N VAL A 27 12.39 5.74 -4.30
CA VAL A 27 11.01 5.94 -4.76
C VAL A 27 10.45 4.64 -5.31
N ALA A 28 9.38 4.17 -4.69
CA ALA A 28 8.52 3.14 -5.25
C ALA A 28 7.43 3.78 -6.12
N SER A 29 7.25 3.29 -7.34
CA SER A 29 6.20 3.71 -8.27
C SER A 29 5.17 2.59 -8.41
N LEU A 30 3.90 2.92 -8.21
CA LEU A 30 2.76 2.01 -8.25
C LEU A 30 1.82 2.48 -9.36
N VAL A 31 1.66 1.70 -10.41
CA VAL A 31 0.97 2.13 -11.64
C VAL A 31 -0.34 1.37 -11.81
N TYR A 32 -1.41 2.12 -12.05
CA TYR A 32 -2.76 1.61 -12.25
C TYR A 32 -3.39 2.18 -13.52
N ALA A 33 -4.46 1.56 -14.01
CA ALA A 33 -5.30 2.14 -15.06
C ALA A 33 -6.75 1.66 -14.94
N PHE A 34 -7.67 2.40 -15.56
CA PHE A 34 -9.03 1.95 -15.84
C PHE A 34 -9.13 1.55 -17.30
N ASP A 35 -9.59 0.34 -17.60
CA ASP A 35 -9.73 -0.18 -18.96
C ASP A 35 -8.48 0.10 -19.82
N HIS A 36 -8.61 0.83 -20.93
CA HIS A 36 -7.51 1.29 -21.79
C HIS A 36 -7.20 2.79 -21.61
N GLY A 37 -7.63 3.37 -20.48
CA GLY A 37 -7.41 4.75 -20.12
C GLY A 37 -5.95 5.06 -19.74
N PRO A 38 -5.69 6.32 -19.33
CA PRO A 38 -4.35 6.77 -18.95
C PRO A 38 -3.84 6.04 -17.71
N GLU A 39 -2.52 5.96 -17.60
CA GLU A 39 -1.86 5.39 -16.44
C GLU A 39 -1.84 6.39 -15.26
N LEU A 40 -2.21 5.89 -14.09
CA LEU A 40 -2.18 6.61 -12.83
C LEU A 40 -0.99 6.10 -12.02
N THR A 41 0.01 6.97 -11.82
CA THR A 41 1.23 6.61 -11.07
C THR A 41 1.21 7.22 -9.68
N GLU A 42 1.07 6.38 -8.67
CA GLU A 42 1.27 6.72 -7.26
C GLU A 42 2.73 6.49 -6.87
N THR A 43 3.28 7.36 -6.04
CA THR A 43 4.66 7.24 -5.56
C THR A 43 4.74 7.16 -4.05
N ILE A 44 5.58 6.24 -3.56
CA ILE A 44 5.91 6.06 -2.15
C ILE A 44 7.42 6.28 -1.99
N ARG A 45 7.82 7.26 -1.18
CA ARG A 45 9.23 7.59 -0.96
C ARG A 45 9.70 7.05 0.38
N PHE A 46 10.62 6.10 0.33
CA PHE A 46 11.33 5.60 1.50
C PHE A 46 12.63 6.40 1.70
N PRO A 47 12.94 6.87 2.92
CA PRO A 47 14.13 7.68 3.18
C PRO A 47 15.40 6.82 3.30
N ASN A 48 16.57 7.47 3.23
CA ASN A 48 17.91 6.87 3.35
C ASN A 48 18.39 6.05 2.13
N ALA A 49 17.81 6.30 0.96
CA ALA A 49 18.43 5.92 -0.30
C ALA A 49 19.76 6.70 -0.51
N PRO A 50 20.73 6.16 -1.27
CA PRO A 50 20.62 4.95 -2.09
C PRO A 50 20.69 3.65 -1.30
N TYR A 51 19.97 2.62 -1.77
CA TYR A 51 20.03 1.26 -1.23
C TYR A 51 20.98 0.39 -2.04
N VAL A 52 21.66 -0.53 -1.35
CA VAL A 52 22.43 -1.61 -1.98
C VAL A 52 21.83 -2.92 -1.51
N LEU A 53 20.96 -3.49 -2.35
CA LEU A 53 20.26 -4.75 -2.03
C LEU A 53 20.94 -5.93 -2.73
N ASP A 54 21.33 -6.93 -1.95
CA ASP A 54 21.69 -8.24 -2.47
C ASP A 54 20.45 -8.99 -3.01
N ALA A 55 20.67 -10.09 -3.73
CA ALA A 55 19.59 -10.79 -4.43
C ALA A 55 18.42 -11.21 -3.50
N PRO A 56 18.66 -11.80 -2.31
CA PRO A 56 17.56 -12.19 -1.42
C PRO A 56 16.76 -11.00 -0.89
N ARG A 57 17.42 -9.88 -0.54
CA ARG A 57 16.71 -8.67 -0.10
C ARG A 57 15.92 -8.04 -1.22
N ARG A 58 16.48 -8.00 -2.43
CA ARG A 58 15.82 -7.48 -3.63
C ARG A 58 14.54 -8.27 -3.94
N GLU A 59 14.59 -9.60 -3.83
CA GLU A 59 13.42 -10.47 -3.98
C GLU A 59 12.36 -10.17 -2.90
N ALA A 60 12.75 -10.15 -1.63
CA ALA A 60 11.82 -9.85 -0.53
C ALA A 60 11.15 -8.46 -0.67
N VAL A 61 11.93 -7.44 -1.07
CA VAL A 61 11.41 -6.10 -1.36
C VAL A 61 10.43 -6.13 -2.52
N GLN A 62 10.69 -6.90 -3.58
CA GLN A 62 9.77 -7.05 -4.70
C GLN A 62 8.44 -7.70 -4.27
N HIS A 63 8.46 -8.70 -3.39
CA HIS A 63 7.23 -9.29 -2.83
C HIS A 63 6.45 -8.29 -1.98
N ALA A 64 7.13 -7.55 -1.09
CA ALA A 64 6.50 -6.51 -0.29
C ALA A 64 5.92 -5.38 -1.15
N LEU A 65 6.61 -5.01 -2.23
CA LEU A 65 6.17 -3.99 -3.17
C LEU A 65 4.93 -4.40 -3.96
N ARG A 66 4.84 -5.66 -4.40
CA ARG A 66 3.63 -6.19 -5.04
C ARG A 66 2.43 -6.14 -4.09
N LEU A 67 2.61 -6.56 -2.84
CA LEU A 67 1.54 -6.46 -1.84
C LEU A 67 1.14 -5.01 -1.58
N LEU A 68 2.11 -4.10 -1.45
CA LEU A 68 1.86 -2.67 -1.30
C LEU A 68 1.09 -2.09 -2.50
N HIS A 69 1.42 -2.50 -3.72
CA HIS A 69 0.72 -2.10 -4.95
C HIS A 69 -0.76 -2.48 -4.89
N LEU A 70 -1.07 -3.71 -4.47
CA LEU A 70 -2.46 -4.18 -4.33
C LEU A 70 -3.21 -3.42 -3.24
N ILE A 71 -2.60 -3.20 -2.07
CA ILE A 71 -3.24 -2.49 -0.96
C ILE A 71 -3.46 -1.01 -1.30
N ALA A 72 -2.44 -0.32 -1.83
CA ALA A 72 -2.51 1.11 -2.12
C ALA A 72 -3.49 1.44 -3.25
N GLY A 73 -3.71 0.50 -4.18
CA GLY A 73 -4.66 0.63 -5.28
C GLY A 73 -6.09 0.93 -4.84
N VAL A 74 -6.44 0.69 -3.58
CA VAL A 74 -7.75 1.02 -3.00
C VAL A 74 -8.10 2.51 -3.16
N SER A 75 -7.11 3.39 -3.14
CA SER A 75 -7.30 4.83 -3.35
C SER A 75 -7.90 5.12 -4.72
N TYR A 76 -7.44 4.41 -5.76
CA TYR A 76 -7.89 4.59 -7.13
C TYR A 76 -9.15 3.78 -7.42
N TYR A 77 -9.21 2.53 -6.97
CA TYR A 77 -10.37 1.65 -7.19
C TYR A 77 -11.69 2.34 -6.85
N LYS A 78 -11.75 3.11 -5.76
CA LYS A 78 -12.93 3.88 -5.33
C LYS A 78 -13.48 4.88 -6.37
N ALA A 79 -12.69 5.31 -7.35
CA ALA A 79 -13.14 6.27 -8.36
C ALA A 79 -14.27 5.72 -9.25
N ALA A 80 -14.24 4.42 -9.54
CA ALA A 80 -15.29 3.76 -10.34
C ALA A 80 -15.84 2.47 -9.71
N ALA A 81 -15.11 1.84 -8.78
CA ALA A 81 -15.43 0.56 -8.16
C ALA A 81 -15.91 -0.52 -9.16
N PRO A 82 -15.13 -0.79 -10.22
CA PRO A 82 -15.53 -1.77 -11.23
C PRO A 82 -15.61 -3.18 -10.65
N SER A 83 -16.39 -4.04 -11.31
CA SER A 83 -16.56 -5.44 -10.92
C SER A 83 -15.37 -6.32 -11.28
N ARG A 84 -14.56 -5.92 -12.27
CA ARG A 84 -13.38 -6.67 -12.72
C ARG A 84 -12.09 -6.01 -12.22
N ILE A 85 -11.21 -6.87 -11.71
CA ILE A 85 -9.87 -6.49 -11.27
C ILE A 85 -8.87 -7.36 -12.03
N ASP A 86 -7.91 -6.73 -12.69
CA ASP A 86 -6.83 -7.42 -13.40
C ASP A 86 -5.47 -7.07 -12.79
N ILE A 87 -4.57 -8.05 -12.70
CA ILE A 87 -3.19 -7.86 -12.24
C ILE A 87 -2.25 -8.25 -13.38
N GLU A 88 -1.34 -7.35 -13.73
CA GLU A 88 -0.37 -7.54 -14.81
C GLU A 88 1.03 -7.83 -14.29
N GLY A 89 1.81 -8.53 -15.12
CA GLY A 89 3.21 -8.85 -14.86
C GLY A 89 3.49 -9.87 -13.76
N HIS A 90 2.49 -10.26 -12.96
CA HIS A 90 2.60 -11.32 -11.97
C HIS A 90 1.25 -11.91 -11.60
N ALA A 91 1.27 -13.14 -11.09
CA ALA A 91 0.11 -13.79 -10.51
C ALA A 91 0.18 -13.76 -8.97
N ILE A 92 -0.99 -13.85 -8.34
CA ILE A 92 -1.12 -14.03 -6.90
C ILE A 92 -1.78 -15.39 -6.61
N ASP A 93 -1.42 -15.96 -5.46
CA ASP A 93 -2.04 -17.18 -4.95
C ASP A 93 -3.45 -16.91 -4.37
N ALA A 94 -4.15 -17.99 -4.04
CA ALA A 94 -5.50 -17.93 -3.50
C ALA A 94 -5.56 -17.21 -2.15
N ASP A 95 -4.55 -17.35 -1.29
CA ASP A 95 -4.52 -16.73 0.03
C ASP A 95 -4.35 -15.21 -0.07
N THR A 96 -3.47 -14.74 -0.94
CA THR A 96 -3.29 -13.32 -1.23
C THR A 96 -4.54 -12.73 -1.87
N ALA A 97 -5.17 -13.43 -2.81
CA ALA A 97 -6.42 -12.97 -3.43
C ALA A 97 -7.57 -12.88 -2.42
N ALA A 98 -7.67 -13.84 -1.49
CA ALA A 98 -8.64 -13.82 -0.41
C ALA A 98 -8.40 -12.64 0.54
N LEU A 99 -7.15 -12.42 0.95
CA LEU A 99 -6.76 -11.29 1.80
C LEU A 99 -7.09 -9.94 1.16
N MET A 100 -6.78 -9.75 -0.13
CA MET A 100 -7.10 -8.50 -0.84
C MET A 100 -8.60 -8.30 -1.03
N THR A 101 -9.34 -9.37 -1.30
CA THR A 101 -10.80 -9.33 -1.38
C THR A 101 -11.41 -8.90 -0.05
N GLU A 102 -10.97 -9.49 1.07
CA GLU A 102 -11.42 -9.12 2.41
C GLU A 102 -11.06 -7.68 2.76
N LEU A 103 -9.82 -7.26 2.48
CA LEU A 103 -9.35 -5.90 2.75
C LEU A 103 -10.21 -4.86 2.03
N TYR A 104 -10.54 -5.10 0.77
CA TYR A 104 -11.37 -4.17 -0.02
C TYR A 104 -12.83 -4.21 0.44
N GLU A 105 -13.41 -5.40 0.62
CA GLU A 105 -14.81 -5.55 1.00
C GLU A 105 -15.09 -4.93 2.37
N ASN A 106 -14.24 -5.20 3.36
CA ASN A 106 -14.40 -4.70 4.73
C ASN A 106 -13.87 -3.27 4.89
N GLY A 107 -12.77 -2.92 4.21
CA GLY A 107 -12.14 -1.60 4.30
C GLY A 107 -12.93 -0.49 3.60
N LEU A 108 -13.80 -0.84 2.64
CA LEU A 108 -14.62 0.11 1.89
C LEU A 108 -16.06 0.24 2.42
N GLY A 109 -16.36 -0.24 3.63
CA GLY A 109 -17.70 -0.19 4.20
C GLY A 109 -18.34 1.20 4.24
N GLU A 110 -17.63 2.21 4.76
CA GLU A 110 -18.15 3.60 4.76
C GLU A 110 -18.32 4.14 3.33
N PHE A 111 -17.35 3.86 2.44
CA PHE A 111 -17.42 4.26 1.04
C PHE A 111 -18.67 3.66 0.37
N ALA A 112 -18.94 2.36 0.58
CA ALA A 112 -20.10 1.68 0.04
C ALA A 112 -21.41 2.29 0.58
N TYR A 113 -21.49 2.51 1.89
CA TYR A 113 -22.64 3.11 2.55
C TYR A 113 -22.95 4.51 1.98
N ARG A 114 -21.93 5.38 1.91
CA ARG A 114 -22.10 6.77 1.45
C ARG A 114 -22.48 6.87 -0.03
N ASN A 115 -22.15 5.88 -0.84
CA ASN A 115 -22.45 5.86 -2.27
C ASN A 115 -23.65 4.97 -2.63
N GLY A 116 -24.37 4.41 -1.65
CA GLY A 116 -25.51 3.52 -1.90
C GLY A 116 -25.13 2.23 -2.64
N MET A 117 -23.88 1.77 -2.46
CA MET A 117 -23.34 0.60 -3.13
C MET A 117 -23.35 -0.62 -2.22
N VAL A 118 -23.53 -1.79 -2.82
CA VAL A 118 -23.31 -3.09 -2.15
C VAL A 118 -22.05 -3.69 -2.74
N LEU A 119 -20.96 -3.70 -1.97
CA LEU A 119 -19.68 -4.30 -2.37
C LEU A 119 -19.54 -5.76 -1.95
N ARG A 120 -20.28 -6.18 -0.92
CA ARG A 120 -20.25 -7.53 -0.36
C ARG A 120 -20.51 -8.59 -1.44
N GLY A 121 -19.56 -9.51 -1.62
CA GLY A 121 -19.61 -10.58 -2.62
C GLY A 121 -19.40 -10.13 -4.07
N LYS A 122 -19.13 -8.83 -4.31
CA LYS A 122 -18.90 -8.27 -5.66
C LYS A 122 -17.44 -8.00 -5.97
N ILE A 123 -16.60 -7.87 -4.95
CA ILE A 123 -15.16 -7.71 -5.13
C ILE A 123 -14.52 -9.10 -5.22
N ARG A 124 -13.75 -9.33 -6.28
CA ARG A 124 -12.98 -10.58 -6.46
C ARG A 124 -11.64 -10.26 -7.08
N PHE A 125 -10.58 -10.53 -6.34
CA PHE A 125 -9.23 -10.52 -6.90
C PHE A 125 -8.98 -11.81 -7.70
N PRO A 126 -8.29 -11.73 -8.85
CA PRO A 126 -7.92 -12.92 -9.61
C PRO A 126 -6.91 -13.76 -8.82
N ALA A 127 -7.06 -15.08 -8.84
CA ALA A 127 -6.14 -16.02 -8.23
C ALA A 127 -5.64 -16.99 -9.31
N ALA A 128 -4.34 -17.23 -9.36
CA ALA A 128 -3.77 -18.29 -10.18
C ALA A 128 -3.54 -19.56 -9.35
N ALA A 129 -3.52 -20.72 -10.00
CA ALA A 129 -3.11 -21.98 -9.40
C ALA A 129 -1.58 -22.05 -9.21
N VAL A 130 -1.05 -21.10 -8.44
CA VAL A 130 0.36 -21.01 -8.05
C VAL A 130 0.49 -21.31 -6.56
N GLY A 131 1.52 -22.04 -6.18
CA GLY A 131 1.83 -22.25 -4.77
C GLY A 131 2.34 -20.96 -4.13
N ALA A 132 2.06 -20.79 -2.84
CA ALA A 132 2.64 -19.70 -2.07
C ALA A 132 4.18 -19.84 -2.05
N THR A 133 4.89 -18.81 -2.51
CA THR A 133 6.35 -18.74 -2.38
C THR A 133 6.68 -18.07 -1.05
N PRO A 134 7.26 -18.79 -0.08
CA PRO A 134 7.63 -18.18 1.20
C PRO A 134 8.72 -17.12 0.98
N ALA A 135 8.60 -16.00 1.69
CA ALA A 135 9.62 -14.97 1.68
C ALA A 135 10.94 -15.52 2.28
N PRO A 136 12.11 -15.17 1.72
CA PRO A 136 13.39 -15.61 2.25
C PRO A 136 13.61 -15.05 3.67
N ALA A 137 14.22 -15.86 4.54
CA ALA A 137 14.63 -15.42 5.87
C ALA A 137 15.86 -14.50 5.76
N LEU A 138 15.66 -13.19 6.00
CA LEU A 138 16.72 -12.18 5.84
C LEU A 138 17.55 -11.93 7.12
N GLY A 139 17.28 -12.65 8.22
CA GLY A 139 17.97 -12.44 9.50
C GLY A 139 17.80 -11.03 10.07
N LEU A 140 16.65 -10.40 9.82
CA LEU A 140 16.39 -9.04 10.29
C LEU A 140 16.41 -8.99 11.83
N ARG A 141 17.00 -7.92 12.37
CA ARG A 141 16.98 -7.67 13.81
C ARG A 141 15.54 -7.53 14.31
N LYS A 142 15.27 -8.01 15.52
CA LYS A 142 13.99 -7.78 16.20
C LYS A 142 13.82 -6.28 16.45
N HIS A 143 12.91 -5.66 15.72
CA HIS A 143 12.66 -4.21 15.80
C HIS A 143 11.23 -3.90 15.36
N ALA A 144 10.56 -2.99 16.07
CA ALA A 144 9.20 -2.58 15.76
C ALA A 144 9.18 -1.29 14.93
N LEU A 145 8.41 -1.28 13.85
CA LEU A 145 7.98 -0.05 13.20
C LEU A 145 6.60 0.31 13.74
N VAL A 146 6.51 1.38 14.53
CA VAL A 146 5.26 1.76 15.22
C VAL A 146 4.60 2.88 14.47
N ALA A 147 3.43 2.60 13.89
CA ALA A 147 2.63 3.60 13.21
C ALA A 147 2.18 4.69 14.20
N ILE A 148 2.47 5.95 13.89
CA ILE A 148 2.04 7.11 14.69
C ILE A 148 1.06 7.98 13.89
N GLY A 149 -0.10 8.25 14.48
CA GLY A 149 -1.19 9.00 13.85
C GLY A 149 -1.53 10.33 14.54
N GLY A 150 -0.77 10.73 15.57
CA GLY A 150 -1.06 11.90 16.40
C GLY A 150 -2.11 11.67 17.51
N GLY A 151 -2.74 10.50 17.52
CA GLY A 151 -3.64 10.06 18.58
C GLY A 151 -2.91 9.45 19.79
N LYS A 152 -3.61 9.37 20.92
CA LYS A 152 -3.09 8.78 22.17
C LYS A 152 -2.79 7.29 22.07
N ASP A 153 -3.50 6.54 21.21
CA ASP A 153 -3.38 5.08 21.16
C ASP A 153 -2.00 4.65 20.64
N SER A 154 -1.42 5.39 19.68
CA SER A 154 -0.04 5.14 19.24
C SER A 154 0.98 5.35 20.36
N LEU A 155 0.73 6.27 21.32
CA LEU A 155 1.61 6.45 22.48
C LEU A 155 1.53 5.27 23.44
N VAL A 156 0.35 4.68 23.62
CA VAL A 156 0.19 3.46 24.44
C VAL A 156 1.03 2.33 23.86
N SER A 157 0.98 2.10 22.55
CA SER A 157 1.80 1.09 21.87
C SER A 157 3.30 1.35 22.05
N ILE A 158 3.73 2.61 21.93
CA ILE A 158 5.14 3.01 22.11
C ILE A 158 5.63 2.70 23.52
N GLU A 159 4.84 3.08 24.54
CA GLU A 159 5.22 2.86 25.94
C GLU A 159 5.14 1.39 26.35
N ALA A 160 4.20 0.62 25.79
CA ALA A 160 4.15 -0.83 25.97
C ALA A 160 5.42 -1.51 25.42
N LEU A 161 5.85 -1.17 24.20
CA LEU A 161 7.07 -1.70 23.59
C LEU A 161 8.32 -1.28 24.36
N ARG A 162 8.35 -0.03 24.87
CA ARG A 162 9.42 0.47 25.71
C ARG A 162 9.56 -0.33 27.00
N LYS A 163 8.45 -0.57 27.71
CA LYS A 163 8.43 -1.42 28.91
C LYS A 163 8.84 -2.86 28.64
N ALA A 164 8.53 -3.37 27.44
CA ALA A 164 8.94 -4.70 27.00
C ALA A 164 10.39 -4.78 26.49
N GLY A 165 11.14 -3.67 26.49
CA GLY A 165 12.52 -3.62 26.01
C GLY A 165 12.67 -3.86 24.50
N VAL A 166 11.62 -3.63 23.72
CA VAL A 166 11.66 -3.81 22.25
C VAL A 166 12.16 -2.53 21.58
N ALA A 167 13.23 -2.65 20.80
CA ALA A 167 13.72 -1.55 19.98
C ALA A 167 12.66 -1.14 18.95
N GLN A 168 12.46 0.18 18.78
CA GLN A 168 11.37 0.70 17.97
C GLN A 168 11.74 1.97 17.21
N THR A 169 11.08 2.17 16.06
CA THR A 169 11.13 3.38 15.25
C THR A 169 9.70 3.85 15.03
N VAL A 170 9.41 5.10 15.37
CA VAL A 170 8.09 5.69 15.09
C VAL A 170 8.00 6.03 13.61
N THR A 171 6.95 5.54 12.96
CA THR A 171 6.80 5.54 11.51
C THR A 171 5.47 6.18 11.12
N TRP A 172 5.46 7.04 10.11
CA TRP A 172 4.22 7.57 9.56
C TRP A 172 4.33 7.82 8.06
N VAL A 173 3.17 7.96 7.42
CA VAL A 173 3.06 8.23 5.98
C VAL A 173 2.50 9.63 5.77
N GLY A 174 3.13 10.41 4.88
CA GLY A 174 2.67 11.75 4.49
C GLY A 174 3.36 12.91 5.23
N SER A 175 2.77 14.10 5.13
CA SER A 175 3.41 15.37 5.49
C SER A 175 2.82 16.07 6.72
N SER A 176 1.96 15.41 7.50
CA SER A 176 1.26 16.02 8.65
C SER A 176 2.23 16.62 9.68
N PRO A 177 2.23 17.95 9.91
CA PRO A 177 3.08 18.58 10.92
C PRO A 177 2.72 18.15 12.34
N LEU A 178 1.44 17.84 12.60
CA LEU A 178 0.96 17.39 13.90
C LEU A 178 1.53 16.01 14.25
N ILE A 179 1.50 15.07 13.30
CA ILE A 179 2.07 13.73 13.50
C ILE A 179 3.58 13.84 13.73
N LYS A 180 4.26 14.67 12.94
CA LYS A 180 5.70 14.93 13.11
C LYS A 180 6.02 15.47 14.51
N ALA A 181 5.29 16.48 14.98
CA ALA A 181 5.50 17.05 16.32
C ALA A 181 5.27 16.01 17.42
N CYS A 182 4.26 15.14 17.29
CA CYS A 182 4.03 14.03 18.20
C CYS A 182 5.20 13.03 18.19
N ALA A 183 5.71 12.68 17.00
CA ALA A 183 6.83 11.75 16.84
C ALA A 183 8.11 12.29 17.51
N GLU A 184 8.43 13.57 17.31
CA GLU A 184 9.59 14.24 17.91
C GLU A 184 9.57 14.19 19.44
N ARG A 185 8.39 14.29 20.05
CA ARG A 185 8.23 14.23 21.52
C ARG A 185 8.51 12.84 22.12
N THR A 186 8.55 11.78 21.31
CA THR A 186 8.79 10.42 21.79
C THR A 186 10.26 10.16 22.14
N GLY A 187 11.19 10.94 21.57
CA GLY A 187 12.63 10.72 21.68
C GLY A 187 13.14 9.47 20.96
N LEU A 188 12.32 8.86 20.09
CA LEU A 188 12.67 7.64 19.36
C LEU A 188 13.19 7.95 17.95
N PRO A 189 13.93 7.01 17.31
CA PRO A 189 14.21 7.08 15.88
C PRO A 189 12.92 7.23 15.09
N MET A 190 12.96 8.06 14.04
CA MET A 190 11.81 8.40 13.22
C MET A 190 11.99 7.90 11.78
N LEU A 191 10.90 7.44 11.17
CA LEU A 191 10.84 7.06 9.76
C LEU A 191 9.61 7.69 9.12
N ASN A 192 9.83 8.77 8.35
CA ASN A 192 8.76 9.36 7.55
C ASN A 192 8.78 8.77 6.14
N ILE A 193 7.65 8.25 5.69
CA ILE A 193 7.44 7.74 4.34
C ILE A 193 6.62 8.78 3.56
N GLY A 194 7.17 9.27 2.46
CA GLY A 194 6.44 10.15 1.55
C GLY A 194 5.42 9.37 0.74
N ARG A 195 4.26 9.99 0.46
CA ARG A 195 3.24 9.43 -0.45
C ARG A 195 2.69 10.55 -1.32
N SER A 196 2.65 10.33 -2.62
CA SER A 196 2.00 11.23 -3.58
C SER A 196 1.11 10.41 -4.51
N LEU A 197 -0.15 10.79 -4.61
CA LEU A 197 -1.04 10.26 -5.63
C LEU A 197 -0.69 10.88 -6.99
N ALA A 198 -0.99 10.16 -8.07
CA ALA A 198 -1.02 10.68 -9.43
C ALA A 198 -1.79 12.02 -9.47
N PRO A 199 -1.21 13.07 -10.09
CA PRO A 199 -1.99 14.25 -10.44
C PRO A 199 -3.05 13.85 -11.47
N GLU A 200 -4.22 14.50 -11.38
CA GLU A 200 -5.47 14.32 -12.15
C GLU A 200 -5.42 13.39 -13.38
#